data_AF-D2DW06-F1
#
_entry.id   AF-D2DW06-F1
#
_cell.length_a   1.000
_cell.length_b   1.000
_cell.length_c   1.000
_cell.angle_alpha   90.00
_cell.angle_beta   90.00
_cell.angle_gamma   90.00
#
_symmetry.space_group_name_H-M   'P 1'
#
loop_
_entity.id
_entity.type
_entity.pdbx_description
1 polymer ?
#
loop_
_entity_poly.entity_id
_entity_poly.type
_entity_poly.pdbx_seq_one_letter_code
_entity_poly.pdbx_strand_id
1 'polypeptide(L)'
;MMIASLCSLVIVVLVFLVSWVFGFYSGCLYDLSSPYECGFDPFGSSRVGFSLRFFGLMVVFVVFDFETVLLVPSVFWLGLDGFVWDVGSILGFVGVLVVLLIGVLYEMVEGILEWSC
;
A
#
# COMPACT_ATOMS: atom_id res chain seq x y z
N MET A 1 19.87 15.17 -1.35
CA MET A 1 18.74 14.32 -0.90
C MET A 1 18.34 14.64 0.54
N MET A 2 19.25 14.56 1.52
CA MET A 2 18.94 14.84 2.94
C MET A 2 18.41 16.27 3.21
N ILE A 3 18.95 17.30 2.55
CA ILE A 3 18.46 18.69 2.72
C ILE A 3 17.02 18.84 2.18
N ALA A 4 16.73 18.25 1.03
CA ALA A 4 15.40 18.32 0.41
C ALA A 4 14.32 17.61 1.26
N SER A 5 14.64 16.45 1.85
CA SER A 5 13.73 15.75 2.76
C SER A 5 13.52 16.49 4.09
N LEU A 6 14.53 17.21 4.58
CA LEU A 6 14.38 18.07 5.76
C LEU A 6 13.49 19.27 5.44
N CYS A 7 13.69 19.91 4.29
CA CYS A 7 12.85 21.02 3.84
C CYS A 7 11.37 20.60 3.69
N SER A 8 11.07 19.44 3.09
CA SER A 8 9.69 18.96 2.95
C SER A 8 9.03 18.70 4.30
N LEU A 9 9.74 18.09 5.25
CA LEU A 9 9.21 17.85 6.59
C LEU A 9 8.91 19.15 7.34
N VAL A 10 9.80 20.15 7.23
CA VAL A 10 9.59 21.48 7.82
C VAL A 10 8.33 22.14 7.22
N ILE A 11 8.13 22.04 5.91
CA ILE A 11 6.94 22.61 5.26
C ILE A 11 5.66 21.94 5.78
N VAL A 12 5.61 20.60 5.89
CA VAL A 12 4.44 19.88 6.42
C VAL A 12 4.11 20.32 7.86
N VAL A 13 5.14 20.44 8.71
CA VAL A 13 4.96 20.87 10.10
C VAL A 13 4.46 22.32 10.17
N LEU A 14 5.01 23.22 9.36
CA LEU A 14 4.57 24.63 9.33
C LEU A 14 3.11 24.75 8.88
N VAL A 15 2.71 24.03 7.82
CA VAL A 15 1.33 24.03 7.35
C VAL A 15 0.39 23.51 8.44
N PHE A 16 0.76 22.42 9.12
CA PHE A 16 -0.02 21.89 10.22
C PHE A 16 -0.15 22.88 11.39
N LEU A 17 0.94 23.54 11.79
CA LEU A 17 0.91 24.53 12.88
C LEU A 17 0.04 25.74 12.54
N VAL A 18 0.12 26.22 11.30
CA VAL A 18 -0.73 27.31 10.80
C VAL A 18 -2.19 26.89 10.86
N SER A 19 -2.54 25.72 10.29
CA SER A 19 -3.92 25.19 10.33
C SER A 19 -4.43 24.98 11.76
N TRP A 20 -3.56 24.54 12.68
CA TRP A 20 -3.89 24.38 14.09
C TRP A 20 -4.23 25.73 14.73
N VAL A 21 -3.36 26.74 14.59
CA VAL A 21 -3.59 28.09 15.16
C VAL A 21 -4.89 28.70 14.63
N PHE A 22 -5.14 28.60 13.32
CA PHE A 22 -6.39 29.09 12.73
C PHE A 22 -7.62 28.27 13.18
N GLY A 23 -7.48 26.96 13.41
CA GLY A 23 -8.56 26.08 13.88
C GLY A 23 -9.02 26.37 15.31
N PHE A 24 -8.14 26.86 16.21
CA PHE A 24 -8.57 27.32 17.55
C PHE A 24 -9.37 28.63 17.47
N TYR A 25 -9.12 29.47 16.46
CA TYR A 25 -9.82 30.74 16.31
C TYR A 25 -11.28 30.56 15.90
N SER A 26 -11.64 29.45 15.24
CA SER A 26 -13.01 29.17 14.78
C SER A 26 -13.99 28.68 15.86
N GLY A 27 -13.53 28.42 17.09
CA GLY A 27 -14.38 28.00 18.22
C GLY A 27 -14.91 26.55 18.10
N CYS A 28 -15.05 25.87 19.25
CA CYS A 28 -15.65 24.54 19.33
C CYS A 28 -17.18 24.62 19.22
N LEU A 29 -17.70 24.85 18.01
CA LEU A 29 -19.13 24.71 17.74
C LEU A 29 -19.48 23.21 17.70
N TYR A 30 -20.38 22.77 18.57
CA TYR A 30 -20.79 21.36 18.73
C TYR A 30 -21.19 20.70 17.39
N ASP A 31 -21.96 21.41 16.56
CA ASP A 31 -22.45 20.91 15.26
C ASP A 31 -21.34 20.70 14.21
N LEU A 32 -20.18 21.34 14.39
CA LEU A 32 -18.98 21.10 13.56
C LEU A 32 -18.15 19.92 14.08
N SER A 33 -18.39 19.49 15.32
CA SER A 33 -17.61 18.44 15.99
C SER A 33 -18.26 17.06 15.94
N SER A 34 -19.52 16.96 15.50
CA SER A 34 -20.22 15.69 15.27
C SER A 34 -19.87 15.08 13.90
N PRO A 35 -19.85 13.75 13.76
CA PRO A 35 -19.69 13.08 12.47
C PRO A 35 -20.77 13.52 11.48
N TYR A 36 -20.38 13.83 10.24
CA TYR A 36 -21.33 14.21 9.19
C TYR A 36 -21.93 12.98 8.52
N GLU A 37 -23.19 12.65 8.83
CA GLU A 37 -23.99 11.63 8.13
C GLU A 37 -25.10 12.27 7.30
N CYS A 38 -24.71 13.08 6.30
CA CYS A 38 -25.64 13.74 5.37
C CYS A 38 -26.68 14.65 6.04
N GLY A 39 -26.31 15.30 7.16
CA GLY A 39 -27.19 16.17 7.93
C GLY A 39 -28.10 15.45 8.93
N PHE A 40 -27.92 14.14 9.10
CA PHE A 40 -28.56 13.36 10.16
C PHE A 40 -27.60 13.11 11.33
N ASP A 41 -28.16 12.88 12.50
CA ASP A 41 -27.42 12.38 13.66
C ASP A 41 -26.88 10.97 13.35
N PRO A 42 -25.65 10.64 13.78
CA PRO A 42 -25.02 9.38 13.43
C PRO A 42 -25.83 8.18 13.91
N PHE A 43 -26.15 7.25 12.99
CA PHE A 43 -26.88 6.03 13.31
C PHE A 43 -25.92 4.98 13.89
N GLY A 44 -25.52 5.19 15.14
CA GLY A 44 -24.68 4.26 15.91
C GLY A 44 -23.18 4.50 15.74
N SER A 45 -22.40 3.44 15.95
CA SER A 45 -20.94 3.50 15.89
C SER A 45 -20.42 3.31 14.47
N SER A 46 -19.45 4.12 14.05
CA SER A 46 -18.74 3.98 12.76
C SER A 46 -17.94 2.68 12.61
N ARG A 47 -17.81 1.89 13.70
CA ARG A 47 -17.17 0.57 13.71
C ARG A 47 -18.12 -0.48 13.13
N VAL A 48 -18.12 -0.57 11.80
CA VAL A 48 -18.74 -1.67 11.08
C VAL A 48 -17.80 -2.87 10.97
N GLY A 49 -18.37 -4.07 10.91
CA GLY A 49 -17.61 -5.30 10.68
C GLY A 49 -16.87 -5.23 9.34
N PHE A 50 -15.61 -5.64 9.35
CA PHE A 50 -14.77 -5.66 8.15
C PHE A 50 -15.14 -6.84 7.25
N SER A 51 -15.11 -6.64 5.94
CA SER A 51 -15.37 -7.73 5.00
C SER A 51 -14.15 -8.65 4.91
N LEU A 52 -14.36 -9.97 5.05
CA LEU A 52 -13.29 -10.98 4.94
C LEU A 52 -12.63 -10.99 3.56
N ARG A 53 -13.30 -10.45 2.53
CA ARG A 53 -12.76 -10.35 1.17
C ARG A 53 -11.61 -9.35 1.08
N PHE A 54 -11.76 -8.19 1.73
CA PHE A 54 -10.67 -7.21 1.80
C PHE A 54 -9.48 -7.72 2.62
N PHE A 55 -9.74 -8.60 3.60
CA PHE A 55 -8.68 -9.25 4.36
C PHE A 55 -7.85 -10.20 3.47
N GLY A 56 -8.52 -11.02 2.65
CA GLY A 56 -7.86 -11.91 1.69
C GLY A 56 -6.94 -11.16 0.71
N LEU A 57 -7.43 -10.07 0.13
CA LEU A 57 -6.63 -9.21 -0.76
C LEU A 57 -5.38 -8.62 -0.07
N MET A 58 -5.49 -8.26 1.22
CA MET A 58 -4.35 -7.75 1.98
C MET A 58 -3.28 -8.82 2.22
N VAL A 59 -3.69 -10.06 2.52
CA VAL A 59 -2.75 -11.18 2.70
C VAL A 59 -2.03 -11.49 1.38
N VAL A 60 -2.77 -11.60 0.28
CA VAL A 60 -2.21 -11.80 -1.07
C VAL A 60 -1.20 -10.71 -1.42
N PHE A 61 -1.55 -9.44 -1.18
CA PHE A 61 -0.66 -8.31 -1.44
C PHE A 61 0.65 -8.43 -0.64
N VAL A 62 0.60 -8.82 0.63
CA VAL A 62 1.80 -8.97 1.47
C VAL A 62 2.72 -10.08 0.95
N VAL A 63 2.15 -11.21 0.53
CA VAL A 63 2.92 -12.33 -0.02
C VAL A 63 3.55 -11.93 -1.36
N PHE A 64 2.78 -11.31 -2.26
CA PHE A 64 3.27 -10.85 -3.54
C PHE A 64 4.36 -9.77 -3.39
N ASP A 65 4.21 -8.83 -2.44
CA ASP A 65 5.22 -7.80 -2.17
C ASP A 65 6.56 -8.45 -1.75
N PHE A 66 6.51 -9.47 -0.89
CA PHE A 66 7.70 -10.25 -0.51
C PHE A 66 8.35 -10.95 -1.72
N GLU A 67 7.57 -11.52 -2.62
CA GLU A 67 8.10 -12.16 -3.83
C GLU A 67 8.74 -11.15 -4.80
N THR A 68 8.20 -9.93 -4.89
CA THR A 68 8.82 -8.87 -5.73
C THR A 68 10.14 -8.37 -5.16
N VAL A 69 10.32 -8.37 -3.82
CA VAL A 69 11.61 -8.08 -3.19
C VAL A 69 12.68 -9.10 -3.61
N LEU A 70 12.30 -10.38 -3.80
CA LEU A 70 13.20 -11.42 -4.31
C LEU A 70 13.52 -11.26 -5.80
N LEU A 71 12.66 -10.59 -6.57
CA LEU A 71 12.87 -10.30 -7.99
C LEU A 71 13.92 -9.19 -8.20
N VAL A 72 14.05 -8.23 -7.29
CA VAL A 72 14.96 -7.09 -7.47
C VAL A 72 16.44 -7.54 -7.64
N PRO A 73 17.01 -8.39 -6.77
CA PRO A 73 18.37 -8.90 -6.96
C PRO A 73 18.53 -9.68 -8.27
N SER A 74 17.52 -10.44 -8.69
CA SER A 74 17.57 -11.26 -9.91
C SER A 74 17.66 -10.44 -11.20
N VAL A 75 17.09 -9.24 -11.23
CA VAL A 75 17.27 -8.28 -12.34
C VAL A 75 18.68 -7.69 -12.35
N PHE A 76 19.25 -7.37 -11.19
CA PHE A 76 20.60 -6.80 -11.12
C PHE A 76 21.69 -7.79 -11.58
N TRP A 77 21.50 -9.09 -11.38
CA TRP A 77 22.43 -10.11 -11.89
C TRP A 77 22.51 -10.16 -13.42
N LEU A 78 21.48 -9.72 -14.14
CA LEU A 78 21.43 -9.72 -15.62
C LEU A 78 22.04 -8.46 -16.25
N GLY A 79 22.14 -7.35 -15.50
CA GLY A 79 22.47 -6.03 -16.03
C GLY A 79 23.90 -5.54 -15.80
N LEU A 80 24.75 -6.28 -15.07
CA LEU A 80 26.12 -5.88 -14.80
C LEU A 80 27.08 -6.48 -15.84
N ASP A 81 27.80 -5.61 -16.55
CA ASP A 81 28.73 -5.89 -17.67
C ASP A 81 29.88 -6.88 -17.41
N GLY A 82 29.93 -7.51 -16.23
CA GLY A 82 30.99 -8.43 -15.83
C GLY A 82 30.51 -9.75 -15.20
N PHE A 83 29.20 -9.96 -15.00
CA PHE A 83 28.68 -11.25 -14.58
C PHE A 83 28.28 -12.05 -15.83
N VAL A 84 28.98 -13.15 -16.05
CA VAL A 84 28.70 -14.08 -17.13
C VAL A 84 27.23 -14.46 -17.06
N TRP A 85 26.57 -14.47 -18.23
CA TRP A 85 25.26 -15.06 -18.48
C TRP A 85 25.31 -16.57 -18.19
N ASP A 86 25.54 -16.93 -16.93
CA ASP A 86 25.56 -18.31 -16.49
C ASP A 86 24.15 -18.86 -16.65
N VAL A 87 24.05 -20.04 -17.22
CA VAL A 87 22.77 -20.71 -17.47
C VAL A 87 21.99 -20.84 -16.17
N GLY A 88 22.68 -20.99 -15.04
CA GLY A 88 22.10 -21.03 -13.71
C GLY A 88 21.38 -19.73 -13.29
N SER A 89 21.91 -18.55 -13.60
CA SER A 89 21.30 -17.27 -13.20
C SER A 89 20.04 -16.95 -14.01
N ILE A 90 20.07 -17.26 -15.32
CA ILE A 90 18.91 -17.14 -16.21
C ILE A 90 17.81 -18.11 -15.78
N LEU A 91 18.15 -19.37 -15.51
CA LEU A 91 17.19 -20.38 -15.01
C LEU A 91 16.60 -19.96 -13.66
N GLY A 92 17.40 -19.40 -12.76
CA GLY A 92 16.92 -18.87 -11.48
C GLY A 92 15.92 -17.72 -11.67
N PHE A 93 16.23 -16.74 -12.53
CA PHE A 93 15.33 -15.62 -12.84
C PHE A 93 14.01 -16.11 -13.45
N VAL A 94 14.07 -16.98 -14.45
CA VAL A 94 12.88 -17.58 -15.08
C VAL A 94 12.09 -18.40 -14.06
N GLY A 95 12.77 -19.15 -13.18
CA GLY A 95 12.14 -19.90 -12.10
C GLY A 95 11.31 -19.02 -11.17
N VAL A 96 11.85 -17.88 -10.72
CA VAL A 96 11.13 -16.92 -9.89
C VAL A 96 9.90 -16.36 -10.62
N LEU A 97 10.02 -16.02 -11.90
CA LEU A 97 8.88 -15.54 -12.71
C LEU A 97 7.79 -16.61 -12.88
N VAL A 98 8.17 -17.87 -13.05
CA VAL A 98 7.21 -18.98 -13.16
C VAL A 98 6.46 -19.19 -11.85
N VAL A 99 7.14 -19.11 -10.71
CA VAL A 99 6.50 -19.21 -9.38
C VAL A 99 5.48 -18.08 -9.19
N LEU A 100 5.86 -16.83 -9.48
CA LEU A 100 4.98 -15.67 -9.45
C LEU A 100 3.74 -15.87 -10.34
N LEU A 101 3.93 -16.35 -11.57
CA LEU A 101 2.83 -16.60 -12.50
C LEU A 101 1.87 -17.68 -11.97
N ILE A 102 2.40 -18.78 -11.43
CA ILE A 102 1.60 -19.87 -10.87
C ILE A 102 0.82 -19.39 -9.64
N GLY A 103 1.45 -18.60 -8.77
CA GLY A 103 0.80 -18.02 -7.58
C GLY A 103 -0.43 -17.19 -7.96
N VAL A 104 -0.27 -16.27 -8.92
CA VAL A 104 -1.39 -15.44 -9.41
C VAL A 104 -2.48 -16.29 -10.06
N LEU A 105 -2.13 -17.28 -10.88
CA LEU A 105 -3.12 -18.16 -11.50
C LEU A 105 -3.90 -18.97 -10.45
N TYR A 106 -3.24 -19.45 -9.40
CA TYR A 106 -3.89 -20.17 -8.30
C TYR A 106 -4.91 -19.28 -7.58
N GLU A 107 -4.55 -18.03 -7.27
CA GLU A 107 -5.44 -17.08 -6.59
C GLU A 107 -6.64 -16.67 -7.45
N MET A 108 -6.47 -16.59 -8.77
CA MET A 108 -7.56 -16.35 -9.71
C MET A 108 -8.57 -17.51 -9.72
N VAL A 109 -8.08 -18.76 -9.67
CA VAL A 109 -8.95 -19.95 -9.62
C VAL A 109 -9.70 -20.03 -8.29
N GLU A 110 -9.08 -19.61 -7.18
CA GLU A 110 -9.73 -19.56 -5.86
C GLU A 110 -10.79 -18.45 -5.76
N GLY A 111 -10.89 -17.57 -6.76
CA GLY A 111 -11.90 -16.51 -6.82
C GLY A 111 -11.70 -15.39 -5.78
N ILE A 112 -10.51 -15.32 -5.15
CA ILE A 112 -10.18 -14.27 -4.17
C ILE A 112 -10.16 -12.89 -4.84
N LEU A 113 -9.80 -12.84 -6.14
CA LEU A 113 -9.77 -11.63 -6.95
C LEU A 113 -11.11 -11.32 -7.64
N GLU A 114 -12.09 -12.22 -7.59
CA GLU A 114 -13.38 -11.97 -8.23
C GLU A 114 -14.24 -11.02 -7.37
N TRP A 115 -14.54 -9.85 -7.91
CA TRP A 115 -15.53 -8.95 -7.36
C TRP A 115 -16.89 -9.25 -7.98
N SER A 116 -17.74 -9.93 -7.22
CA SER A 116 -19.18 -9.89 -7.45
C SER A 116 -19.70 -8.54 -6.94
N CYS A 117 -20.12 -7.67 -7.87
CA CYS A 117 -20.93 -6.48 -7.59
C CYS A 117 -22.24 -6.84 -6.87
#